data_AF-X6DI06-F1
#
_entry.id   AF-X6DI06-F1
#
_cell.length_a   1.000
_cell.length_b   1.000
_cell.length_c   1.000
_cell.angle_alpha   90.00
_cell.angle_beta   90.00
_cell.angle_gamma   90.00
#
_symmetry.space_group_name_H-M   'P 1'
#
loop_
_entity.id
_entity.type
_entity.pdbx_description
1 polymer ?
#
loop_
_entity_poly.entity_id
_entity_poly.type
_entity_poly.pdbx_seq_one_letter_code
_entity_poly.pdbx_strand_id
1 'polypeptide(L)'
;FDGCNPGDGSTVDSWTNNPSRRQKKWEDAFEDPLTKLPDQIPNGESASQSPIMAGIQKIKLSLFDSGLAKEKIEKRIIVASDMIEHTALYSQYRSGLDYQKYLDSAADRTYGTSLDGVGVTILYVDRAKKPFGSFEHAEFWTRWVQNHHGEFQKLVGLEGLN
;
A
#
# COMPACT_ATOMS: atom_id res chain seq x y z
N PHE A 1 2.66 14.02 5.57
CA PHE A 1 3.38 13.09 6.45
C PHE A 1 4.86 13.25 6.13
N ASP A 2 5.62 13.88 7.02
CA ASP A 2 7.05 14.22 6.82
C ASP A 2 7.92 13.70 7.98
N GLY A 3 7.57 12.52 8.51
CA GLY A 3 8.32 11.88 9.59
C GLY A 3 8.39 10.38 9.35
N CYS A 4 9.56 9.89 8.94
CA CYS A 4 9.86 8.48 9.08
C CYS A 4 10.04 8.14 10.56
N ASN A 5 9.72 6.91 10.95
CA ASN A 5 9.96 6.39 12.30
C ASN A 5 11.39 6.72 12.73
N PRO A 6 11.59 7.56 13.77
CA PRO A 6 12.93 8.02 14.17
C PRO A 6 13.73 6.97 14.97
N GLY A 7 13.18 5.77 15.15
CA GLY A 7 13.67 4.74 16.07
C GLY A 7 13.26 5.03 17.52
N ASP A 8 13.03 3.99 18.30
CA ASP A 8 12.75 4.09 19.73
C ASP A 8 14.05 4.27 20.55
N GLY A 9 13.92 4.52 21.85
CA GLY A 9 15.07 4.70 22.74
C GLY A 9 15.95 3.47 22.93
N SER A 10 15.60 2.31 22.35
CA SER A 10 16.32 1.04 22.53
C SER A 10 17.57 0.90 21.66
N THR A 11 17.77 1.80 20.70
CA THR A 11 18.84 1.72 19.68
C THR A 11 20.02 2.71 19.90
N VAL A 12 20.17 3.27 21.11
CA VAL A 12 21.24 4.24 21.40
C VAL A 12 22.09 3.89 22.60
N ASP A 13 23.41 3.87 22.39
CA ASP A 13 24.44 3.81 23.43
C ASP A 13 24.22 4.93 24.47
N SER A 14 24.31 4.55 25.75
CA SER A 14 23.99 5.37 26.92
C SER A 14 24.94 6.56 27.16
N TRP A 15 25.93 6.76 26.31
CA TRP A 15 27.01 7.72 26.55
C TRP A 15 26.81 9.09 25.89
N THR A 16 25.91 9.25 24.91
CA THR A 16 25.79 10.53 24.16
C THR A 16 24.37 11.06 23.90
N ASN A 17 23.31 10.40 24.33
CA ASN A 17 21.95 10.90 24.12
C ASN A 17 21.03 10.61 25.31
N ASN A 18 20.19 11.58 25.68
CA ASN A 18 19.18 11.43 26.73
C ASN A 18 18.04 10.52 26.23
N PRO A 19 17.97 9.25 26.68
CA PRO A 19 17.05 8.26 26.12
C PRO A 19 15.58 8.66 26.31
N SER A 20 15.25 9.33 27.42
CA SER A 20 13.89 9.80 27.72
C SER A 20 13.37 10.83 26.71
N ARG A 21 14.24 11.72 26.21
CA ARG A 21 13.87 12.71 25.19
C ARG A 21 13.66 12.08 23.81
N ARG A 22 14.43 11.05 23.49
CA ARG A 22 14.29 10.27 22.24
C ARG A 22 13.01 9.44 22.26
N GLN A 23 12.74 8.76 23.37
CA GLN A 23 11.50 8.01 23.59
C GLN A 23 10.29 8.94 23.46
N LYS A 24 10.28 10.07 24.17
CA LYS A 24 9.20 11.05 24.06
C LYS A 24 9.00 11.57 22.64
N LYS A 25 10.08 11.80 21.89
CA LYS A 25 9.99 12.23 20.48
C LYS A 25 9.43 11.13 19.58
N TRP A 26 9.75 9.87 19.84
CA TRP A 26 9.18 8.72 19.12
C TRP A 26 7.69 8.55 19.46
N GLU A 27 7.32 8.64 20.73
CA GLU A 27 5.93 8.61 21.19
C GLU A 27 5.12 9.71 20.51
N ASP A 28 5.55 10.98 20.68
CA ASP A 28 4.84 12.16 20.17
C ASP A 28 4.76 12.18 18.62
N ALA A 29 5.78 11.69 17.91
CA ALA A 29 5.88 11.79 16.45
C ALA A 29 5.44 10.52 15.68
N PHE A 30 5.30 9.38 16.35
CA PHE A 30 5.03 8.09 15.69
C PHE A 30 3.96 7.25 16.40
N GLU A 31 4.11 6.94 17.68
CA GLU A 31 3.17 6.06 18.41
C GLU A 31 1.79 6.72 18.60
N ASP A 32 1.76 7.95 19.10
CA ASP A 32 0.55 8.71 19.37
C ASP A 32 -0.29 8.98 18.11
N PRO A 33 0.32 9.39 16.97
CA PRO A 33 -0.41 9.50 15.72
C PRO A 33 -1.02 8.16 15.26
N LEU A 34 -0.28 7.05 15.37
CA LEU A 34 -0.75 5.72 14.93
C LEU A 34 -1.92 5.19 15.76
N THR A 35 -1.87 5.36 17.08
CA THR A 35 -2.94 4.93 18.00
C THR A 35 -4.24 5.71 17.81
N LYS A 36 -4.15 6.95 17.28
CA LYS A 36 -5.31 7.80 16.97
C LYS A 36 -5.83 7.63 15.54
N LEU A 37 -5.13 6.90 14.67
CA LEU A 37 -5.59 6.64 13.30
C LEU A 37 -6.94 5.94 13.22
N PRO A 38 -7.26 4.92 14.04
CA PRO A 38 -8.58 4.26 13.99
C PRO A 38 -9.74 5.24 14.16
N ASP A 39 -9.57 6.28 14.98
CA ASP A 39 -10.60 7.31 15.22
C ASP A 39 -10.76 8.29 14.04
N GLN A 40 -9.73 8.38 13.19
CA GLN A 40 -9.70 9.25 12.01
C GLN A 40 -10.08 8.53 10.72
N ILE A 41 -10.08 7.19 10.72
CA ILE A 41 -10.61 6.40 9.62
C ILE A 41 -12.13 6.56 9.68
N PRO A 42 -12.78 7.16 8.65
CA PRO A 42 -14.22 7.35 8.65
C PRO A 42 -14.91 6.02 8.89
N ASN A 43 -15.68 5.92 9.96
CA ASN A 43 -16.56 4.77 10.20
C ASN A 43 -17.67 4.77 9.14
N GLY A 44 -17.38 4.14 7.99
CA GLY A 44 -18.42 3.63 7.10
C GLY A 44 -19.00 4.57 6.05
N GLU A 45 -18.40 5.73 5.74
CA GLU A 45 -18.73 6.36 4.46
C GLU A 45 -18.05 5.57 3.33
N SER A 46 -18.88 4.84 2.57
CA SER A 46 -18.42 4.13 1.38
C SER A 46 -17.88 5.15 0.39
N ALA A 47 -16.55 5.19 0.24
CA ALA A 47 -15.93 6.00 -0.78
C ALA A 47 -16.47 5.56 -2.14
N SER A 48 -16.97 6.52 -2.92
CA SER A 48 -17.53 6.25 -4.25
C SER A 48 -16.48 5.81 -5.27
N GLN A 49 -15.19 5.87 -4.92
CA GLN A 49 -14.05 5.51 -5.75
C GLN A 49 -13.01 4.76 -4.90
N SER A 50 -12.22 3.92 -5.57
CA SER A 50 -11.13 3.11 -5.00
C SER A 50 -9.91 3.21 -5.94
N PRO A 51 -9.11 4.29 -5.85
CA PRO A 51 -7.94 4.52 -6.70
C PRO A 51 -6.70 3.79 -6.15
N ILE A 52 -6.75 2.47 -6.07
CA ILE A 52 -5.69 1.64 -5.44
C ILE A 52 -4.37 1.80 -6.18
N MET A 53 -4.39 1.75 -7.52
CA MET A 53 -3.19 1.93 -8.35
C MET A 53 -2.53 3.30 -8.10
N ALA A 54 -3.34 4.36 -8.05
CA ALA A 54 -2.84 5.70 -7.75
C ALA A 54 -2.28 5.81 -6.31
N GLY A 55 -2.88 5.09 -5.37
CA GLY A 55 -2.37 4.98 -4.00
C GLY A 55 -0.98 4.34 -3.94
N ILE A 56 -0.79 3.21 -4.61
CA ILE A 56 0.51 2.54 -4.73
C ILE A 56 1.53 3.46 -5.42
N GLN A 57 1.14 4.11 -6.53
CA GLN A 57 1.98 5.07 -7.23
C GLN A 57 2.44 6.22 -6.31
N LYS A 58 1.51 6.80 -5.55
CA LYS A 58 1.84 7.89 -4.63
C LYS A 58 2.86 7.45 -3.58
N ILE A 59 2.68 6.28 -2.99
CA ILE A 59 3.62 5.70 -2.00
C ILE A 59 5.01 5.52 -2.63
N LYS A 60 5.08 4.94 -3.83
CA LYS A 60 6.34 4.74 -4.55
C LYS A 60 7.06 6.07 -4.76
N LEU A 61 6.37 7.06 -5.32
CA LEU A 61 6.96 8.36 -5.65
C LEU A 61 7.36 9.16 -4.39
N SER A 62 6.55 9.11 -3.33
CA SER A 62 6.79 9.94 -2.15
C SER A 62 7.77 9.32 -1.15
N LEU A 63 7.86 7.99 -1.08
CA LEU A 63 8.70 7.29 -0.10
C LEU A 63 9.91 6.59 -0.72
N PHE A 64 9.75 5.94 -1.86
CA PHE A 64 10.79 5.06 -2.40
C PHE A 64 11.68 5.70 -3.43
N ASP A 65 11.22 6.77 -4.07
CA ASP A 65 12.01 7.63 -4.96
C ASP A 65 12.51 8.90 -4.25
N SER A 66 12.02 9.17 -3.04
CA SER A 66 12.51 10.27 -2.20
C SER A 66 13.80 9.88 -1.48
N GLY A 67 14.31 10.72 -0.57
CA GLY A 67 15.66 10.57 0.02
C GLY A 67 16.03 9.19 0.58
N LEU A 68 15.03 8.38 1.01
CA LEU A 68 15.19 6.99 1.45
C LEU A 68 15.65 6.05 0.33
N ALA A 69 15.44 6.40 -0.93
CA ALA A 69 15.87 5.66 -2.12
C ALA A 69 17.39 5.40 -2.15
N LYS A 70 18.16 6.25 -1.47
CA LYS A 70 19.63 6.18 -1.43
C LYS A 70 20.15 5.08 -0.51
N GLU A 71 19.32 4.58 0.40
CA GLU A 71 19.70 3.50 1.30
C GLU A 71 19.41 2.14 0.65
N LYS A 72 20.37 1.20 0.75
CA LYS A 72 20.21 -0.17 0.24
C LYS A 72 19.31 -1.01 1.16
N ILE A 73 18.08 -0.55 1.36
CA ILE A 73 17.08 -1.22 2.19
C ILE A 73 16.06 -1.89 1.26
N GLU A 74 15.65 -3.10 1.62
CA GLU A 74 14.58 -3.81 0.92
C GLU A 74 13.26 -3.03 1.05
N LYS A 75 12.66 -2.68 -0.09
CA LYS A 75 11.42 -1.89 -0.15
C LYS A 75 10.23 -2.83 -0.26
N ARG A 76 9.26 -2.67 0.64
CA ARG A 76 8.05 -3.50 0.66
C ARG A 76 6.79 -2.66 0.77
N ILE A 77 5.77 -3.01 -0.01
CA ILE A 77 4.41 -2.48 0.10
C ILE A 77 3.49 -3.61 0.54
N ILE A 78 2.74 -3.38 1.62
CA ILE A 78 1.69 -4.27 2.08
C ILE A 78 0.36 -3.54 1.87
N VAL A 79 -0.51 -4.11 1.03
CA VAL A 79 -1.82 -3.52 0.72
C VAL A 79 -2.90 -4.36 1.38
N ALA A 80 -3.62 -3.78 2.34
CA ALA A 80 -4.80 -4.40 2.95
C ALA A 80 -6.07 -3.79 2.35
N SER A 81 -6.77 -4.55 1.51
CA SER A 81 -7.93 -4.08 0.75
C SER A 81 -8.69 -5.25 0.11
N ASP A 82 -9.92 -4.98 -0.36
CA ASP A 82 -10.61 -5.86 -1.32
C ASP A 82 -10.01 -5.84 -2.72
N MET A 83 -9.07 -4.92 -2.94
CA MET A 83 -8.33 -4.70 -4.16
C MET A 83 -9.20 -4.40 -5.39
N ILE A 84 -10.45 -3.95 -5.24
CA ILE A 84 -11.29 -3.62 -6.38
C ILE A 84 -10.99 -2.19 -6.85
N GLU A 85 -10.30 -2.06 -7.98
CA GLU A 85 -9.99 -0.77 -8.60
C GLU A 85 -11.26 -0.14 -9.17
N HIS A 86 -11.56 1.07 -8.73
CA HIS A 86 -12.73 1.82 -9.18
C HIS A 86 -12.43 3.32 -9.30
N THR A 87 -12.04 3.74 -10.49
CA THR A 87 -11.81 5.15 -10.84
C THR A 87 -12.65 5.56 -12.05
N ALA A 88 -12.60 6.83 -12.42
CA ALA A 88 -13.13 7.31 -13.70
C ALA A 88 -12.35 6.73 -14.89
N LEU A 89 -11.02 6.57 -14.77
CA LEU A 89 -10.14 6.13 -15.86
C LEU A 89 -10.22 4.62 -16.13
N TYR A 90 -10.42 3.83 -15.07
CA TYR A 90 -10.57 2.38 -15.17
C TYR A 90 -11.39 1.86 -13.97
N SER A 91 -12.18 0.82 -14.21
CA SER A 91 -13.00 0.22 -13.16
C SER A 91 -13.20 -1.26 -13.46
N GLN A 92 -12.84 -2.11 -12.51
CA GLN A 92 -13.09 -3.54 -12.59
C GLN A 92 -14.59 -3.87 -12.50
N TYR A 93 -15.40 -3.02 -11.87
CA TYR A 93 -16.87 -3.16 -11.92
C TYR A 93 -17.44 -3.00 -13.34
N ARG A 94 -16.78 -2.22 -14.21
CA ARG A 94 -17.25 -1.95 -15.58
C ARG A 94 -16.55 -2.85 -16.61
N SER A 95 -15.26 -3.08 -16.42
CA SER A 95 -14.40 -3.74 -17.43
C SER A 95 -14.17 -5.22 -17.14
N GLY A 96 -14.52 -5.67 -15.92
CA GLY A 96 -14.14 -7.00 -15.42
C GLY A 96 -12.64 -7.07 -15.13
N LEU A 97 -12.09 -8.28 -15.27
CA LEU A 97 -10.67 -8.58 -15.03
C LEU A 97 -9.87 -8.77 -16.33
N ASP A 98 -10.39 -8.26 -17.44
CA ASP A 98 -9.68 -8.29 -18.72
C ASP A 98 -8.46 -7.35 -18.63
N TYR A 99 -7.28 -7.96 -18.51
CA TYR A 99 -6.04 -7.23 -18.34
C TYR A 99 -5.69 -6.37 -19.57
N GLN A 100 -6.10 -6.77 -20.78
CA GLN A 100 -5.85 -5.98 -21.97
C GLN A 100 -6.66 -4.68 -21.95
N LYS A 101 -7.91 -4.73 -21.48
CA LYS A 101 -8.71 -3.51 -21.27
C LYS A 101 -8.09 -2.55 -20.26
N TYR A 102 -7.37 -3.07 -19.25
CA TYR A 102 -6.59 -2.22 -18.36
C TYR A 102 -5.43 -1.54 -19.10
N LEU A 103 -4.60 -2.30 -19.82
CA LEU A 103 -3.46 -1.77 -20.58
C LEU A 103 -3.88 -0.71 -21.62
N ASP A 104 -5.01 -0.92 -22.28
CA ASP A 104 -5.54 0.01 -23.29
C ASP A 104 -6.14 1.29 -22.66
N SER A 105 -6.45 1.26 -21.36
CA SER A 105 -7.09 2.38 -20.66
C SER A 105 -6.13 3.55 -20.38
N ALA A 106 -6.70 4.71 -20.06
CA ALA A 106 -5.91 5.84 -19.59
C ALA A 106 -5.30 5.62 -18.19
N ALA A 107 -5.79 4.63 -17.43
CA ALA A 107 -5.31 4.35 -16.09
C ALA A 107 -3.89 3.76 -16.09
N ASP A 108 -3.53 2.92 -17.06
CA ASP A 108 -2.16 2.42 -17.20
C ASP A 108 -1.17 3.57 -17.42
N ARG A 109 -1.49 4.47 -18.36
CA ARG A 109 -0.66 5.65 -18.62
C ARG A 109 -0.57 6.63 -17.45
N THR A 110 -1.60 6.70 -16.61
CA THR A 110 -1.70 7.70 -15.53
C THR A 110 -1.18 7.16 -14.20
N TYR A 111 -1.53 5.92 -13.86
CA TYR A 111 -1.23 5.28 -12.58
C TYR A 111 -0.15 4.21 -12.68
N GLY A 112 0.19 3.77 -13.89
CA GLY A 112 1.29 2.86 -14.12
C GLY A 112 2.58 3.50 -13.62
N THR A 113 3.25 2.80 -12.71
CA THR A 113 4.52 3.24 -12.14
C THR A 113 5.45 2.06 -12.07
N SER A 114 6.73 2.24 -12.38
CA SER A 114 7.72 1.20 -12.10
C SER A 114 7.76 0.93 -10.60
N LEU A 115 7.79 -0.35 -10.24
CA LEU A 115 7.92 -0.92 -8.91
C LEU A 115 9.28 -1.64 -8.77
N ASP A 116 10.30 -1.23 -9.53
CA ASP A 116 11.63 -1.82 -9.49
C ASP A 116 12.17 -1.92 -8.06
N GLY A 117 12.56 -3.13 -7.66
CA GLY A 117 13.10 -3.41 -6.32
C GLY A 117 12.08 -3.31 -5.19
N VAL A 118 10.77 -3.29 -5.49
CA VAL A 118 9.69 -3.27 -4.51
C VAL A 118 8.99 -4.63 -4.46
N GLY A 119 9.00 -5.24 -3.27
CA GLY A 119 8.18 -6.40 -2.95
C GLY A 119 6.75 -5.99 -2.58
N VAL A 120 5.75 -6.60 -3.22
CA VAL A 120 4.32 -6.32 -2.97
C VAL A 120 3.65 -7.53 -2.33
N THR A 121 3.05 -7.31 -1.16
CA THR A 121 2.18 -8.28 -0.48
C THR A 121 0.75 -7.73 -0.45
N ILE A 122 -0.22 -8.58 -0.78
CA ILE A 122 -1.65 -8.25 -0.68
C ILE A 122 -2.26 -8.99 0.50
N LEU A 123 -2.90 -8.25 1.39
CA LEU A 123 -3.76 -8.71 2.46
C LEU A 123 -5.21 -8.55 1.99
N TYR A 124 -5.77 -9.64 1.46
CA TYR A 124 -6.98 -9.63 0.63
C TYR A 124 -8.25 -9.75 1.46
N VAL A 125 -9.10 -8.73 1.40
CA VAL A 125 -10.46 -8.76 1.96
C VAL A 125 -11.41 -9.27 0.87
N ASP A 126 -11.88 -10.50 0.99
CA ASP A 126 -12.84 -11.00 0.02
C ASP A 126 -14.23 -10.39 0.27
N ARG A 127 -14.90 -9.95 -0.80
CA ARG A 127 -16.26 -9.41 -0.74
C ARG A 127 -17.20 -10.45 -1.31
N ALA A 128 -18.19 -10.85 -0.52
CA ALA A 128 -19.23 -11.81 -0.93
C ALA A 128 -20.00 -11.38 -2.20
N LYS A 129 -20.08 -10.07 -2.49
CA LYS A 129 -20.76 -9.53 -3.68
C LYS A 129 -19.78 -8.82 -4.60
N LYS A 130 -19.13 -9.59 -5.47
CA LYS A 130 -18.30 -9.07 -6.57
C LYS A 130 -18.57 -9.85 -7.87
N PRO A 131 -18.44 -9.23 -9.06
CA PRO A 131 -18.84 -9.85 -10.32
C PRO A 131 -17.79 -10.81 -10.91
N PHE A 132 -16.74 -11.14 -10.18
CA PHE A 132 -15.61 -11.96 -10.64
C PHE A 132 -15.05 -12.85 -9.53
N GLY A 133 -14.38 -13.94 -9.88
CA GLY A 133 -13.78 -14.87 -8.92
C GLY A 133 -12.54 -14.29 -8.22
N SER A 134 -12.26 -14.77 -7.01
CA SER A 134 -11.12 -14.32 -6.20
C SER A 134 -9.78 -14.72 -6.80
N PHE A 135 -9.72 -15.87 -7.46
CA PHE A 135 -8.51 -16.38 -8.10
C PHE A 135 -8.12 -15.52 -9.30
N GLU A 136 -9.05 -15.27 -10.22
CA GLU A 136 -8.82 -14.42 -11.40
C GLU A 136 -8.48 -12.99 -10.97
N HIS A 137 -9.08 -12.52 -9.87
CA HIS A 137 -8.77 -11.20 -9.33
C HIS A 137 -7.36 -11.12 -8.77
N ALA A 138 -6.91 -12.17 -8.06
CA ALA A 138 -5.53 -12.30 -7.62
C ALA A 138 -4.58 -12.31 -8.81
N GLU A 139 -4.88 -13.08 -9.87
CA GLU A 139 -4.08 -13.13 -11.09
C GLU A 139 -3.98 -11.76 -11.78
N PHE A 140 -5.07 -10.99 -11.83
CA PHE A 140 -5.05 -9.62 -12.36
C PHE A 140 -4.01 -8.77 -11.64
N TRP A 141 -3.99 -8.80 -10.30
CA TRP A 141 -3.05 -8.00 -9.51
C TRP A 141 -1.62 -8.53 -9.54
N THR A 142 -1.43 -9.86 -9.60
CA THR A 142 -0.10 -10.44 -9.83
C THR A 142 0.47 -9.95 -11.17
N ARG A 143 -0.33 -10.00 -12.25
CA ARG A 143 0.07 -9.48 -13.56
C ARG A 143 0.34 -7.98 -13.52
N TRP A 144 -0.48 -7.22 -12.82
CA TRP A 144 -0.30 -5.78 -12.66
C TRP A 144 1.06 -5.45 -12.03
N VAL A 145 1.38 -6.09 -10.90
CA VAL A 145 2.67 -5.88 -10.21
C VAL A 145 3.85 -6.26 -11.10
N GLN A 146 3.78 -7.43 -11.75
CA GLN A 146 4.88 -7.95 -12.58
C GLN A 146 5.13 -7.12 -13.84
N ASN A 147 4.07 -6.66 -14.53
CA ASN A 147 4.21 -5.79 -15.69
C ASN A 147 4.77 -4.42 -15.34
N HIS A 148 4.63 -4.02 -14.07
CA HIS A 148 5.26 -2.83 -13.51
C HIS A 148 6.62 -3.10 -12.86
N HIS A 149 7.24 -4.26 -13.15
CA HIS A 149 8.57 -4.66 -12.66
C HIS A 149 8.68 -4.84 -11.14
N GLY A 150 7.55 -4.95 -10.44
CA GLY A 150 7.52 -5.28 -9.02
C GLY A 150 7.64 -6.79 -8.77
N GLU A 151 8.08 -7.14 -7.57
CA GLU A 151 8.08 -8.53 -7.10
C GLU A 151 6.77 -8.81 -6.38
N PHE A 152 5.89 -9.60 -6.99
CA PHE A 152 4.69 -10.08 -6.29
C PHE A 152 5.08 -11.18 -5.29
N GLN A 153 5.05 -10.85 -4.00
CA GLN A 153 5.50 -11.77 -2.95
C GLN A 153 4.43 -12.79 -2.57
N LYS A 154 3.22 -12.30 -2.23
CA LYS A 154 2.09 -13.17 -1.85
C LYS A 154 0.77 -12.41 -1.78
N LEU A 155 -0.31 -13.18 -1.86
CA LEU A 155 -1.65 -12.76 -1.45
C LEU A 155 -2.11 -13.64 -0.29
N VAL A 156 -2.59 -13.01 0.78
CA VAL A 156 -3.09 -13.67 1.99
C VAL A 156 -4.53 -13.23 2.18
N GLY A 157 -5.48 -14.17 2.13
CA GLY A 157 -6.87 -13.88 2.49
C GLY A 157 -7.00 -13.52 3.97
N LEU A 158 -7.76 -12.48 4.28
CA LEU A 158 -8.02 -12.05 5.66
C LEU A 158 -9.27 -12.71 6.25
N GLU A 159 -10.00 -13.50 5.47
CA GLU A 159 -11.09 -14.33 6.00
C GLU A 159 -10.51 -15.42 6.90
N GLY A 160 -10.82 -15.36 8.20
CA GLY A 160 -10.38 -16.36 9.18
C GLY A 160 -9.13 -16.02 9.99
N LEU A 161 -8.64 -14.78 9.95
CA LEU A 161 -7.67 -14.29 10.94
C LEU A 161 -8.38 -13.98 12.27
N ASN A 162 -8.74 -15.04 12.99
CA ASN A 162 -9.11 -15.02 14.41
C ASN A 162 -8.03 -15.73 15.22
#